data_AF-A0A154PBQ7-F1
#
_entry.id   AF-A0A154PBQ7-F1
#
_cell.length_a   1.000
_cell.length_b   1.000
_cell.length_c   1.000
_cell.angle_alpha   90.00
_cell.angle_beta   90.00
_cell.angle_gamma   90.00
#
_symmetry.space_group_name_H-M   'P 1'
#
loop_
_entity.id
_entity.type
_entity.pdbx_description
1 polymer ?
#
loop_
_entity_poly.entity_id
_entity_poly.type
_entity_poly.pdbx_seq_one_letter_code
_entity_poly.pdbx_strand_id
1 'polypeptide(L)'
;MVGQFAYGKSRQQRAISLFVSSSREGNNDTGSGDDLAVPNSVRDPGIWRDFVVSSDGVDVNGPFQQVDGYTPGVDYPIYDSVPFGLTFTCGGKLPGYYADPEARCQVWHWCLPNGRQFSFLCPNGTVFSQSARVCDWWFKVDCNDSPRLYGINDDLYRDVNGNKI
;
A
#
# COMPACT_ATOMS: atom_id res chain seq x y z
N MET A 1 -52.37 -7.48 1.37
CA MET A 1 -51.54 -6.81 2.41
C MET A 1 -50.26 -7.63 2.49
N VAL A 2 -49.21 -7.27 1.73
CA VAL A 2 -48.17 -6.26 2.06
C VAL A 2 -47.56 -6.54 3.45
N GLY A 3 -46.26 -6.77 3.63
CA GLY A 3 -45.13 -6.68 2.72
C GLY A 3 -43.84 -7.11 3.42
N GLN A 4 -42.85 -7.47 2.61
CA GLN A 4 -41.45 -7.58 3.03
C GLN A 4 -40.85 -6.17 3.12
N PHE A 5 -40.14 -5.88 4.20
CA PHE A 5 -39.24 -4.73 4.29
C PHE A 5 -37.78 -5.19 4.23
N ALA A 6 -37.02 -4.42 3.48
CA ALA A 6 -35.67 -4.66 3.01
C ALA A 6 -34.61 -4.06 3.94
N TYR A 7 -33.41 -4.64 3.90
CA TYR A 7 -32.11 -3.98 4.11
C TYR A 7 -31.06 -4.94 3.52
N GLY A 8 -30.11 -4.62 2.66
CA GLY A 8 -29.65 -3.38 2.03
C GLY A 8 -28.30 -3.75 1.42
N LYS A 9 -28.26 -4.17 0.15
CA LYS A 9 -27.01 -4.45 -0.58
C LYS A 9 -26.47 -3.14 -1.14
N SER A 10 -25.42 -2.60 -0.52
CA SER A 10 -24.69 -1.45 -1.05
C SER A 10 -23.92 -1.85 -2.32
N ARG A 11 -24.32 -1.15 -3.38
CA ARG A 11 -23.66 -0.89 -4.66
C ARG A 11 -22.14 -1.11 -4.65
N GLN A 12 -21.64 -1.99 -5.52
CA GLN A 12 -20.99 -1.61 -6.79
C GLN A 12 -20.73 -2.86 -7.64
N GLN A 13 -21.67 -3.17 -8.52
CA GLN A 13 -21.45 -3.99 -9.71
C GLN A 13 -22.24 -3.34 -10.85
N ARG A 14 -21.58 -2.54 -11.68
CA ARG A 14 -22.02 -2.16 -13.03
C ARG A 14 -20.75 -2.08 -13.88
N ALA A 15 -20.44 -3.10 -14.65
CA ALA A 15 -20.99 -3.42 -15.97
C ALA A 15 -20.13 -2.79 -17.08
N ILE A 16 -19.46 -3.69 -17.79
CA ILE A 16 -18.81 -3.52 -19.08
C ILE A 16 -19.84 -2.97 -20.08
N SER A 17 -19.51 -1.87 -20.76
CA SER A 17 -20.08 -1.52 -22.07
C SER A 17 -19.26 -0.45 -22.79
N LEU A 18 -18.61 -0.90 -23.86
CA LEU A 18 -18.46 -0.29 -25.19
C LEU A 18 -18.66 1.23 -25.34
N PHE A 19 -17.62 1.92 -25.83
CA PHE A 19 -17.79 3.04 -26.75
C PHE A 19 -16.78 2.96 -27.90
N VAL A 20 -17.29 2.74 -29.11
CA VAL A 20 -16.68 3.11 -30.40
C VAL A 20 -17.66 4.08 -31.07
N SER A 21 -17.19 5.29 -31.39
CA SER A 21 -17.44 6.09 -32.62
C SER A 21 -16.76 7.46 -32.40
N SER A 22 -15.79 7.90 -33.22
CA SER A 22 -15.84 8.42 -34.61
C SER A 22 -16.17 9.93 -34.72
N SER A 23 -15.24 10.63 -35.40
CA SER A 23 -15.38 11.82 -36.26
C SER A 23 -15.15 13.23 -35.66
N ARG A 24 -14.03 13.88 -36.07
CA ARG A 24 -13.88 15.09 -36.95
C ARG A 24 -13.91 16.38 -36.11
N GLU A 25 -13.15 17.46 -36.32
CA GLU A 25 -12.67 18.17 -37.52
C GLU A 25 -11.22 18.68 -37.32
N GLY A 26 -10.49 18.85 -38.41
CA GLY A 26 -9.18 19.51 -38.41
C GLY A 26 -9.29 21.03 -38.46
N ASN A 27 -8.20 21.71 -38.06
CA ASN A 27 -7.83 23.00 -38.61
C ASN A 27 -6.31 23.09 -38.69
N ASN A 28 -5.84 23.40 -39.89
CA ASN A 28 -4.47 23.81 -40.19
C ASN A 28 -4.30 25.24 -39.68
N ASP A 29 -3.34 25.46 -38.78
CA ASP A 29 -2.72 26.77 -38.61
C ASP A 29 -1.24 26.66 -38.97
N THR A 30 -0.92 27.14 -40.17
CA THR A 30 0.42 27.52 -40.61
C THR A 30 0.80 28.83 -39.94
N GLY A 31 1.90 28.87 -39.18
CA GLY A 31 2.41 30.11 -38.60
C GLY A 31 3.76 29.96 -37.91
N SER A 32 4.81 30.28 -38.66
CA SER A 32 6.18 30.58 -38.20
C SER A 32 6.24 31.83 -37.33
N GLY A 33 7.11 31.85 -36.31
CA GLY A 33 7.50 33.10 -35.62
C GLY A 33 7.83 32.93 -34.13
N ASP A 34 9.11 32.72 -33.87
CA ASP A 34 9.89 33.27 -32.76
C ASP A 34 9.41 34.66 -32.30
N ASP A 35 8.95 34.79 -31.04
CA ASP A 35 9.26 35.95 -30.20
C ASP A 35 8.80 35.81 -28.73
N LEU A 36 9.65 36.36 -27.87
CA LEU A 36 9.55 36.42 -26.42
C LEU A 36 8.33 37.22 -25.95
N ALA A 37 7.49 36.62 -25.10
CA ALA A 37 6.59 37.36 -24.23
C ALA A 37 6.35 36.59 -22.93
N VAL A 38 6.82 37.14 -21.81
CA VAL A 38 6.35 36.77 -20.47
C VAL A 38 5.06 37.56 -20.22
N PRO A 39 3.88 36.95 -20.05
CA PRO A 39 2.70 37.69 -19.62
C PRO A 39 2.59 37.64 -18.10
N ASN A 40 2.55 38.84 -17.52
CA ASN A 40 2.15 39.08 -16.14
C ASN A 40 0.75 38.52 -15.88
N SER A 41 0.60 37.85 -14.73
CA SER A 41 -0.64 37.84 -13.95
C SER A 41 -1.93 37.54 -14.72
N VAL A 42 -2.25 36.25 -14.90
CA VAL A 42 -3.64 35.82 -14.88
C VAL A 42 -3.87 35.11 -13.56
N ARG A 43 -4.42 35.86 -12.60
CA ARG A 43 -5.07 35.29 -11.42
C ARG A 43 -6.38 34.68 -11.90
N ASP A 44 -6.55 33.37 -11.78
CA ASP A 44 -7.88 32.77 -11.70
C ASP A 44 -7.91 31.61 -10.69
N PRO A 45 -8.94 31.50 -9.83
CA PRO A 45 -8.98 30.62 -8.68
C PRO A 45 -9.64 29.29 -9.04
N GLY A 46 -8.84 28.26 -9.28
CA GLY A 46 -9.36 26.91 -9.48
C GLY A 46 -8.30 25.93 -9.97
N ILE A 47 -7.68 25.18 -9.05
CA ILE A 47 -7.62 23.70 -9.07
C ILE A 47 -7.56 23.09 -10.51
N TRP A 48 -6.49 22.50 -11.06
CA TRP A 48 -5.31 21.81 -10.55
C TRP A 48 -4.22 21.88 -11.64
N ARG A 49 -2.99 22.28 -11.30
CA ARG A 49 -1.78 21.88 -12.04
C ARG A 49 -0.54 22.12 -11.17
N ASP A 50 -0.51 21.50 -10.00
CA ASP A 50 0.71 21.32 -9.23
C ASP A 50 1.51 20.15 -9.84
N PHE A 51 1.93 20.33 -11.10
CA PHE A 51 2.95 19.52 -11.72
C PHE A 51 4.28 20.20 -11.43
N VAL A 52 4.87 19.85 -10.28
CA VAL A 52 6.26 20.19 -10.00
C VAL A 52 7.11 19.22 -10.82
N VAL A 53 7.64 19.67 -11.95
CA VAL A 53 8.73 18.95 -12.64
C VAL A 53 9.97 19.13 -11.80
N SER A 54 10.44 18.07 -11.16
CA SER A 54 11.84 18.02 -10.70
C SER A 54 12.74 18.01 -11.94
N SER A 55 13.81 18.81 -11.93
CA SER A 55 14.76 19.02 -13.04
C SER A 55 15.48 17.75 -13.51
N ASP A 56 15.30 16.63 -12.81
CA ASP A 56 16.11 15.43 -12.96
C ASP A 56 15.48 14.35 -13.86
N GLY A 57 14.31 14.64 -14.46
CA GLY A 57 13.71 13.78 -15.49
C GLY A 57 13.09 12.47 -14.97
N VAL A 58 12.73 12.39 -13.69
CA VAL A 58 12.02 11.25 -13.12
C VAL A 58 10.51 11.47 -13.23
N ASP A 59 9.81 10.58 -13.94
CA ASP A 59 8.34 10.57 -13.99
C ASP A 59 7.76 9.95 -12.71
N VAL A 60 7.38 10.81 -11.77
CA VAL A 60 6.71 10.41 -10.51
C VAL A 60 5.25 9.97 -10.71
N ASN A 61 4.72 9.98 -11.95
CA ASN A 61 3.35 9.55 -12.27
C ASN A 61 3.25 8.08 -12.72
N GLY A 62 4.34 7.30 -12.57
CA GLY A 62 4.31 5.86 -12.78
C GLY A 62 3.42 5.13 -11.76
N PRO A 63 2.80 3.98 -12.11
CA PRO A 63 1.88 3.25 -11.23
C PRO A 63 2.54 2.57 -10.01
N PHE A 64 3.85 2.77 -9.82
CA PHE A 64 4.57 2.40 -8.61
C PHE A 64 5.32 3.63 -8.13
N GLN A 65 4.82 4.21 -7.04
CA GLN A 65 5.44 5.31 -6.32
C GLN A 65 6.77 4.81 -5.72
N GLN A 66 7.82 4.77 -6.53
CA GLN A 66 9.17 4.55 -6.04
C GLN A 66 9.49 5.72 -5.11
N VAL A 67 9.92 5.40 -3.89
CA VAL A 67 10.40 6.43 -2.98
C VAL A 67 11.74 6.89 -3.54
N ASP A 68 11.84 8.15 -3.95
CA ASP A 68 13.02 8.70 -4.62
C ASP A 68 14.31 8.41 -3.80
N GLY A 69 15.34 7.94 -4.48
CA GLY A 69 16.64 7.64 -3.86
C GLY A 69 16.79 6.26 -3.24
N TYR A 70 15.81 5.36 -3.35
CA TYR A 70 15.90 3.98 -2.86
C TYR A 70 15.80 2.94 -3.97
N THR A 71 16.55 1.85 -3.82
CA THR A 71 16.67 0.75 -4.78
C THR A 71 15.92 -0.49 -4.27
N PRO A 72 14.85 -0.94 -4.96
CA PRO A 72 14.12 -2.15 -4.61
C PRO A 72 15.04 -3.39 -4.60
N GLY A 73 14.83 -4.31 -3.65
CA GLY A 73 15.67 -5.51 -3.45
C GLY A 73 16.93 -5.25 -2.64
N VAL A 74 17.49 -4.05 -2.70
CA VAL A 74 18.63 -3.62 -1.89
C VAL A 74 18.15 -3.02 -0.58
N ASP A 75 17.47 -1.87 -0.64
CA ASP A 75 17.04 -1.14 0.56
C ASP A 75 15.86 -1.81 1.25
N TYR A 76 14.92 -2.33 0.46
CA TYR A 76 13.76 -3.06 0.95
C TYR A 76 13.48 -4.31 0.12
N PRO A 77 12.89 -5.36 0.72
CA PRO A 77 12.55 -6.59 0.02
C PRO A 77 11.39 -6.38 -0.98
N ILE A 78 11.40 -7.17 -2.05
CA ILE A 78 10.42 -7.14 -3.15
C ILE A 78 9.93 -8.55 -3.50
N TYR A 79 9.67 -9.36 -2.48
CA TYR A 79 9.09 -10.68 -2.67
C TYR A 79 7.73 -10.55 -3.37
N ASP A 80 7.51 -11.37 -4.40
CA ASP A 80 6.24 -11.48 -5.13
C ASP A 80 5.29 -12.51 -4.50
N SER A 81 5.85 -13.37 -3.65
CA SER A 81 5.21 -14.48 -2.97
C SER A 81 5.95 -14.80 -1.67
N VAL A 82 5.30 -15.50 -0.74
CA VAL A 82 5.96 -15.94 0.50
C VAL A 82 7.07 -16.94 0.13
N PRO A 83 8.35 -16.68 0.48
CA PRO A 83 9.44 -17.59 0.18
C PRO A 83 9.25 -18.98 0.80
N PHE A 84 9.71 -20.01 0.08
CA PHE A 84 9.75 -21.36 0.62
C PHE A 84 10.93 -21.53 1.57
N GLY A 85 10.76 -22.38 2.58
CA GLY A 85 11.85 -22.78 3.48
C GLY A 85 12.12 -21.86 4.66
N LEU A 86 11.24 -20.91 4.95
CA LEU A 86 11.31 -20.07 6.15
C LEU A 86 11.29 -20.94 7.42
N THR A 87 12.11 -20.58 8.40
CA THR A 87 12.29 -21.32 9.66
C THR A 87 11.27 -20.93 10.73
N PHE A 88 10.50 -19.86 10.53
CA PHE A 88 9.49 -19.41 11.48
C PHE A 88 8.39 -20.45 11.69
N THR A 89 8.04 -20.68 12.95
CA THR A 89 6.96 -21.57 13.38
C THR A 89 6.14 -20.96 14.51
N CYS A 90 4.82 -21.17 14.48
CA CYS A 90 3.90 -20.83 15.56
C CYS A 90 4.03 -21.71 16.82
N GLY A 91 4.87 -22.75 16.79
CA GLY A 91 5.10 -23.64 17.93
C GLY A 91 5.67 -22.89 19.14
N GLY A 92 5.04 -23.06 20.31
CA GLY A 92 5.47 -22.40 21.55
C GLY A 92 5.23 -20.89 21.60
N LYS A 93 4.51 -20.33 20.62
CA LYS A 93 4.14 -18.92 20.57
C LYS A 93 2.68 -18.74 20.98
N LEU A 94 2.34 -17.56 21.50
CA LEU A 94 0.95 -17.18 21.69
C LEU A 94 0.26 -17.06 20.32
N PRO A 95 -1.07 -17.20 20.26
CA PRO A 95 -1.78 -16.85 19.04
C PRO A 95 -1.61 -15.33 18.81
N GLY A 96 -1.54 -14.89 17.56
CA GLY A 96 -1.22 -13.49 17.26
C GLY A 96 -0.40 -13.30 15.99
N TYR A 97 0.23 -12.13 15.88
CA TYR A 97 0.89 -11.66 14.67
C TYR A 97 2.40 -11.57 14.87
N TYR A 98 3.16 -12.08 13.91
CA TYR A 98 4.61 -12.22 14.02
C TYR A 98 5.31 -11.75 12.75
N ALA A 99 6.16 -10.73 12.86
CA ALA A 99 7.08 -10.36 11.78
C ALA A 99 8.07 -11.50 11.54
N ASP A 100 8.46 -11.75 10.29
CA ASP A 100 9.52 -12.71 9.95
C ASP A 100 10.81 -11.99 9.54
N PRO A 101 11.84 -11.93 10.41
CA PRO A 101 13.12 -11.33 10.07
C PRO A 101 13.87 -12.07 8.95
N GLU A 102 13.65 -13.37 8.76
CA GLU A 102 14.30 -14.15 7.69
C GLU A 102 13.85 -13.65 6.30
N ALA A 103 12.59 -13.24 6.21
CA ALA A 103 12.01 -12.60 5.03
C ALA A 103 12.07 -11.06 5.10
N ARG A 104 13.05 -10.49 5.81
CA ARG A 104 13.24 -9.04 5.98
C ARG A 104 11.96 -8.30 6.39
N CYS A 105 11.13 -8.96 7.19
CA CYS A 105 9.83 -8.51 7.67
C CYS A 105 8.79 -8.16 6.57
N GLN A 106 9.04 -8.43 5.29
CA GLN A 106 7.98 -8.30 4.28
C GLN A 106 6.95 -9.42 4.44
N VAL A 107 7.39 -10.60 4.90
CA VAL A 107 6.49 -11.66 5.34
C VAL A 107 6.18 -11.50 6.82
N TRP A 108 4.94 -11.78 7.16
CA TRP A 108 4.49 -11.93 8.54
C TRP A 108 3.54 -13.11 8.66
N HIS A 109 3.40 -13.61 9.88
CA HIS A 109 2.63 -14.80 10.19
C HIS A 109 1.50 -14.52 11.17
N TRP A 110 0.35 -15.13 10.91
CA TRP A 110 -0.75 -15.22 11.85
C TRP A 110 -0.78 -16.61 12.47
N CYS A 111 -0.53 -16.67 13.78
CA CYS A 111 -0.62 -17.88 14.58
C CYS A 111 -2.01 -18.02 15.21
N LEU A 112 -2.63 -19.18 15.03
CA LEU A 112 -3.89 -19.55 15.66
C LEU A 112 -3.69 -20.32 16.97
N PRO A 113 -4.73 -20.40 17.85
CA PRO A 113 -4.69 -21.15 19.11
C PRO A 113 -4.27 -22.62 19.00
N ASN A 114 -4.54 -23.26 17.88
CA ASN A 114 -4.16 -24.66 17.63
C ASN A 114 -2.77 -24.81 17.00
N GLY A 115 -1.96 -23.75 16.95
CA GLY A 115 -0.64 -23.74 16.33
C GLY A 115 -0.65 -23.68 14.80
N ARG A 116 -1.82 -23.55 14.16
CA ARG A 116 -1.88 -23.33 12.71
C ARG A 116 -1.31 -21.95 12.37
N GLN A 117 -0.62 -21.90 11.24
CA GLN A 117 0.07 -20.73 10.73
C GLN A 117 -0.53 -20.32 9.38
N PHE A 118 -0.74 -19.01 9.21
CA PHE A 118 -0.93 -18.39 7.89
C PHE A 118 0.19 -17.38 7.67
N SER A 119 0.65 -17.26 6.43
CA SER A 119 1.71 -16.33 6.06
C SER A 119 1.20 -15.34 5.02
N PHE A 120 1.57 -14.09 5.17
CA PHE A 120 1.12 -12.99 4.32
C PHE A 120 2.30 -12.11 3.94
N LEU A 121 2.11 -11.35 2.87
CA LEU A 121 3.13 -10.49 2.29
C LEU A 121 2.67 -9.03 2.37
N CYS A 122 3.51 -8.16 2.90
CA CYS A 122 3.33 -6.71 2.83
C CYS A 122 3.61 -6.21 1.41
N PRO A 123 2.88 -5.18 0.92
CA PRO A 123 3.16 -4.55 -0.37
C PRO A 123 4.62 -4.09 -0.51
N ASN A 124 5.11 -4.04 -1.76
CA ASN A 124 6.46 -3.54 -2.06
C ASN A 124 6.66 -2.13 -1.49
N GLY A 125 7.79 -1.92 -0.80
CA GLY A 125 8.10 -0.67 -0.10
C GLY A 125 7.62 -0.64 1.37
N THR A 126 6.98 -1.69 1.85
CA THR A 126 6.54 -1.80 3.26
C THR A 126 7.01 -3.11 3.89
N VAL A 127 7.12 -3.10 5.21
CA VAL A 127 7.43 -4.28 6.03
C VAL A 127 6.55 -4.29 7.28
N PHE A 128 6.36 -5.46 7.87
CA PHE A 128 5.49 -5.62 9.02
C PHE A 128 6.11 -5.03 10.28
N SER A 129 5.45 -4.02 10.83
CA SER A 129 5.77 -3.45 12.14
C SER A 129 5.19 -4.33 13.23
N GLN A 130 6.05 -5.01 14.00
CA GLN A 130 5.60 -5.86 15.10
C GLN A 130 4.86 -5.08 16.19
N SER A 131 5.28 -3.85 16.50
CA SER A 131 4.67 -3.01 17.54
C SER A 131 3.27 -2.52 17.14
N ALA A 132 3.08 -2.19 15.86
CA ALA A 132 1.79 -1.67 15.37
C ALA A 132 0.89 -2.77 14.78
N ARG A 133 1.44 -3.96 14.51
CA ARG A 133 0.78 -5.10 13.83
C ARG A 133 0.20 -4.74 12.47
N VAL A 134 0.88 -3.87 11.74
CA VAL A 134 0.51 -3.41 10.40
C VAL A 134 1.76 -3.32 9.52
N CYS A 135 1.57 -3.38 8.20
CA CYS A 135 2.64 -3.04 7.26
C CYS A 135 2.85 -1.51 7.29
N ASP A 136 4.07 -1.07 7.56
CA ASP A 136 4.48 0.34 7.50
C ASP A 136 5.71 0.46 6.59
N TRP A 137 6.11 1.67 6.27
CA TRP A 137 7.27 1.94 5.44
C TRP A 137 8.53 1.31 6.02
N TRP A 138 9.31 0.63 5.16
CA TRP A 138 10.47 -0.15 5.58
C TRP A 138 11.48 0.64 6.43
N PHE A 139 11.66 1.93 6.14
CA PHE A 139 12.58 2.81 6.87
C PHE A 139 12.07 3.25 8.25
N LYS A 140 10.80 2.98 8.59
CA LYS A 140 10.23 3.24 9.92
C LYS A 140 10.29 2.04 10.86
N VAL A 141 10.57 0.86 10.33
CA VAL A 141 10.49 -0.40 11.07
C VAL A 141 11.88 -0.96 11.28
N ASP A 142 12.27 -1.12 12.54
CA ASP A 142 13.43 -1.94 12.89
C ASP A 142 13.02 -3.43 12.84
N CYS A 143 13.23 -4.05 11.68
CA CYS A 143 12.88 -5.45 11.48
C CYS A 143 13.63 -6.39 12.44
N ASN A 144 14.88 -6.08 12.78
CA ASN A 144 15.70 -6.95 13.62
C ASN A 144 15.26 -6.93 15.09
N ASP A 145 14.65 -5.84 15.56
CA ASP A 145 14.07 -5.76 16.92
C ASP A 145 12.69 -6.42 17.02
N SER A 146 12.07 -6.80 15.90
CA SER A 146 10.72 -7.38 15.89
C SER A 146 10.55 -8.60 16.83
N PRO A 147 11.50 -9.57 16.91
CA PRO A 147 11.37 -10.70 17.84
C PRO A 147 11.27 -10.30 19.32
N ARG A 148 11.89 -9.18 19.72
CA ARG A 148 11.79 -8.64 21.09
C ARG A 148 10.39 -8.11 21.41
N LEU A 149 9.63 -7.73 20.37
CA LEU A 149 8.29 -7.16 20.48
C LEU A 149 7.17 -8.21 20.37
N TYR A 150 7.49 -9.48 20.12
CA TYR A 150 6.51 -10.57 20.02
C TYR A 150 5.57 -10.72 21.24
N GLY A 151 6.02 -10.27 22.42
CA GLY A 151 5.21 -10.26 23.64
C GLY A 151 4.00 -9.35 23.55
N ILE A 152 3.98 -8.36 22.63
CA ILE A 152 2.83 -7.47 22.45
C ILE A 152 1.55 -8.23 22.12
N ASN A 153 1.64 -9.41 21.49
CA ASN A 153 0.48 -10.24 21.16
C ASN A 153 -0.34 -10.68 22.38
N ASP A 154 0.20 -10.59 23.60
CA ASP A 154 -0.56 -10.83 24.82
C ASP A 154 -1.72 -9.83 25.01
N ASP A 155 -1.59 -8.62 24.46
CA ASP A 155 -2.64 -7.58 24.52
C ASP A 155 -3.92 -7.96 23.74
N LEU A 156 -3.81 -8.85 22.75
CA LEU A 156 -4.94 -9.37 21.96
C LEU A 156 -5.91 -10.18 22.80
N TYR A 157 -5.43 -10.70 23.93
CA TYR A 157 -6.17 -11.56 24.84
C TYR A 157 -6.46 -10.86 26.15
N ARG A 158 -6.52 -9.52 26.15
CA ARG A 158 -6.89 -8.73 27.32
C ARG A 158 -8.14 -7.90 27.06
N ASP A 159 -8.99 -7.80 28.07
CA ASP A 159 -10.13 -6.87 28.07
C ASP A 159 -9.67 -5.43 28.39
N VAL A 160 -10.61 -4.49 28.39
CA VAL A 160 -10.35 -3.07 28.73
C VAL A 160 -9.86 -2.86 30.16
N ASN A 161 -10.04 -3.84 31.04
CA ASN A 161 -9.59 -3.83 32.44
C ASN A 161 -8.24 -4.56 32.61
N GLY A 162 -7.66 -5.09 31.52
CA GLY A 162 -6.42 -5.86 31.52
C GLY A 162 -6.57 -7.34 31.91
N ASN A 163 -7.80 -7.83 32.12
CA ASN A 163 -8.05 -9.23 32.43
C ASN A 163 -7.91 -10.09 31.17
N LYS A 164 -7.44 -11.32 31.33
CA LYS A 164 -7.32 -12.25 30.21
C LYS A 164 -8.70 -12.74 29.75
N ILE A 165 -8.95 -12.73 28.43
CA ILE A 165 -10.18 -13.26 27.79
C ILE A 165 -10.02 -14.68 27.26
#